data_AF-A0A7V9EKC0-F1
#
_entry.id   AF-A0A7V9EKC0-F1
#
_cell.length_a   1.000
_cell.length_b   1.000
_cell.length_c   1.000
_cell.angle_alpha   90.00
_cell.angle_beta   90.00
_cell.angle_gamma   90.00
#
_symmetry.space_group_name_H-M   'P 1'
#
loop_
_entity.id
_entity.type
_entity.pdbx_description
1 polymer ?
#
loop_
_entity_poly.entity_id
_entity_poly.type
_entity_poly.pdbx_seq_one_letter_code
_entity_poly.pdbx_strand_id
1 'polypeptide(L)'
;MFAAIGNDEPVVRMRAADAIEKITQVRPELLRPHVDTLLAIAASAEDKEVRWHVAQLLGRVTLKTNQRDEAVKVLLAYLSDNSNIVKTFAMQTLVDLAADDENLQSKSAPAYRTSR
;
A
#
# COMPACT_ATOMS: atom_id res chain seq x y z
N MET A 1 2.67 -1.26 -17.94
CA MET A 1 3.19 -0.31 -16.93
C MET A 1 3.22 -0.93 -15.54
N PHE A 2 2.09 -1.37 -14.96
CA PHE A 2 2.06 -2.00 -13.62
C PHE A 2 2.93 -3.25 -13.47
N ALA A 3 2.97 -4.13 -14.48
CA ALA A 3 3.86 -5.29 -14.48
C ALA A 3 5.36 -4.92 -14.40
N ALA A 4 5.74 -3.68 -14.79
CA ALA A 4 7.14 -3.26 -14.79
C ALA A 4 7.69 -2.97 -13.38
N ILE A 5 6.84 -2.91 -12.35
CA ILE A 5 7.28 -2.83 -10.94
C ILE A 5 8.09 -4.08 -10.55
N GLY A 6 7.79 -5.24 -11.16
CA GLY A 6 8.50 -6.50 -10.95
C GLY A 6 9.53 -6.83 -12.03
N ASN A 7 9.95 -5.86 -12.85
CA ASN A 7 10.93 -6.10 -13.92
C ASN A 7 12.32 -6.42 -13.36
N ASP A 8 13.16 -7.20 -14.05
CA ASP A 8 14.50 -7.53 -13.58
C ASP A 8 15.46 -6.33 -13.53
N GLU A 9 15.23 -5.30 -14.36
CA GLU A 9 16.05 -4.09 -14.41
C GLU A 9 15.65 -3.09 -13.30
N PRO A 10 16.53 -2.77 -12.34
CA PRO A 10 16.19 -1.91 -11.21
C PRO A 10 15.71 -0.50 -11.61
N VAL A 11 16.30 0.07 -12.66
CA VAL A 11 15.92 1.39 -13.17
C VAL A 11 14.48 1.36 -13.70
N VAL A 12 14.10 0.29 -14.39
CA VAL A 12 12.74 0.12 -14.92
C VAL A 12 11.74 -0.02 -13.77
N ARG A 13 12.05 -0.82 -12.74
CA ARG A 13 11.20 -0.95 -11.53
C ARG A 13 10.94 0.39 -10.88
N MET A 14 12.01 1.15 -10.60
CA MET A 14 11.92 2.44 -9.92
C MET A 14 11.12 3.46 -10.75
N ARG A 15 11.39 3.57 -12.05
CA ARG A 15 10.66 4.50 -12.93
C ARG A 15 9.19 4.13 -13.07
N ALA A 16 8.87 2.84 -13.17
CA ALA A 16 7.50 2.38 -13.21
C ALA A 16 6.77 2.70 -11.89
N ALA A 17 7.39 2.40 -10.76
CA ALA A 17 6.84 2.65 -9.43
C ALA A 17 6.58 4.15 -9.18
N ASP A 18 7.56 5.01 -9.48
CA ASP A 18 7.44 6.47 -9.37
C ASP A 18 6.32 7.03 -10.27
N ALA A 19 6.24 6.58 -11.52
CA ALA A 19 5.20 7.03 -12.44
C ALA A 19 3.80 6.56 -12.03
N ILE A 20 3.69 5.32 -11.52
CA ILE A 20 2.44 4.76 -10.97
C ILE A 20 2.04 5.52 -9.71
N GLU A 21 2.96 5.77 -8.80
CA GLU A 21 2.73 6.56 -7.59
C GLU A 21 2.12 7.91 -7.95
N LYS A 22 2.77 8.66 -8.85
CA LYS A 22 2.32 10.00 -9.27
C LYS A 22 0.95 9.99 -9.93
N ILE A 23 0.69 9.07 -10.86
CA ILE A 23 -0.61 9.06 -11.53
C ILE A 23 -1.73 8.60 -10.59
N THR A 24 -1.44 7.71 -9.64
CA THR A 24 -2.45 7.17 -8.71
C THR A 24 -2.74 8.10 -7.54
N GLN A 25 -1.89 9.09 -7.27
CA GLN A 25 -2.23 10.20 -6.37
C GLN A 25 -3.45 11.00 -6.86
N VAL A 26 -3.62 11.15 -8.18
CA VAL A 26 -4.76 11.87 -8.77
C VAL A 26 -5.86 10.93 -9.28
N ARG A 27 -5.50 9.69 -9.60
CA ARG A 27 -6.38 8.67 -10.22
C ARG A 27 -6.26 7.32 -9.50
N PRO A 28 -6.69 7.19 -8.23
CA PRO A 28 -6.54 5.97 -7.45
C PRO A 28 -7.31 4.77 -8.04
N GLU A 29 -8.37 5.02 -8.83
CA GLU A 29 -9.15 3.97 -9.48
C GLU A 29 -8.34 3.12 -10.46
N LEU A 30 -7.21 3.63 -10.94
CA LEU A 30 -6.28 2.89 -11.82
C LEU A 30 -5.57 1.74 -11.10
N LEU A 31 -5.54 1.72 -9.77
CA LEU A 31 -4.97 0.62 -8.99
C LEU A 31 -5.89 -0.61 -8.98
N ARG A 32 -7.21 -0.42 -9.15
CA ARG A 32 -8.22 -1.47 -8.93
C ARG A 32 -7.98 -2.75 -9.73
N PRO A 33 -7.60 -2.70 -11.03
CA PRO A 33 -7.36 -3.92 -11.81
C PRO A 33 -6.06 -4.65 -11.42
N HIS A 34 -5.21 -4.04 -10.59
CA HIS A 34 -3.84 -4.49 -10.33
C HIS A 34 -3.60 -4.86 -8.87
N VAL A 35 -4.62 -4.83 -8.01
CA VAL A 35 -4.49 -5.12 -6.57
C VAL A 35 -3.83 -6.48 -6.32
N ASP A 36 -4.31 -7.54 -6.97
CA ASP A 36 -3.76 -8.89 -6.77
C ASP A 36 -2.30 -8.97 -7.21
N THR A 37 -1.93 -8.26 -8.28
CA THR A 37 -0.54 -8.16 -8.73
C THR A 37 0.32 -7.40 -7.71
N LEU A 38 -0.19 -6.30 -7.14
CA LEU A 38 0.52 -5.54 -6.12
C LEU A 38 0.73 -6.37 -4.84
N LEU A 39 -0.27 -7.13 -4.41
CA LEU A 39 -0.15 -8.04 -3.27
C LEU A 39 0.92 -9.13 -3.52
N ALA A 40 0.90 -9.76 -4.70
CA ALA A 40 1.89 -10.76 -5.08
C ALA A 40 3.32 -10.18 -5.10
N ILE A 41 3.49 -8.96 -5.64
CA ILE A 41 4.78 -8.27 -5.63
C ILE A 41 5.20 -7.96 -4.19
N ALA A 42 4.31 -7.43 -3.36
CA ALA A 42 4.61 -7.11 -1.96
C ALA A 42 5.05 -8.36 -1.18
N ALA A 43 4.41 -9.51 -1.41
CA ALA A 43 4.73 -10.75 -0.74
C ALA A 43 6.09 -11.35 -1.13
N SER A 44 6.63 -11.02 -2.32
CA SER A 44 7.81 -11.68 -2.91
C SER A 44 9.02 -10.76 -3.14
N ALA A 45 8.86 -9.44 -3.07
CA ALA A 45 9.90 -8.50 -3.42
C ALA A 45 11.10 -8.51 -2.45
N GLU A 46 12.29 -8.79 -2.98
CA GLU A 46 13.56 -8.73 -2.25
C GLU A 46 14.19 -7.33 -2.24
N ASP A 47 13.84 -6.48 -3.20
CA ASP A 47 14.31 -5.10 -3.27
C ASP A 47 13.52 -4.21 -2.33
N LYS A 48 14.23 -3.53 -1.42
CA LYS A 48 13.62 -2.52 -0.55
C LYS A 48 12.85 -1.46 -1.34
N GLU A 49 13.33 -1.08 -2.53
CA GLU A 49 12.72 -0.05 -3.38
C GLU A 49 11.31 -0.45 -3.83
N VAL A 50 11.18 -1.71 -4.25
CA VAL A 50 9.88 -2.27 -4.65
C VAL A 50 8.96 -2.35 -3.44
N ARG A 51 9.46 -2.84 -2.29
CA ARG A 51 8.67 -2.99 -1.07
C ARG A 51 8.07 -1.67 -0.59
N TRP A 52 8.86 -0.59 -0.48
CA TRP A 52 8.34 0.68 0.04
C TRP A 52 7.40 1.39 -0.93
N HIS A 53 7.61 1.26 -2.25
CA HIS A 53 6.67 1.77 -3.24
C HIS A 53 5.34 1.01 -3.17
N VAL A 54 5.37 -0.33 -3.17
CA VAL A 54 4.14 -1.13 -3.19
C VAL A 54 3.36 -0.99 -1.89
N ALA A 55 4.03 -0.91 -0.73
CA ALA A 55 3.37 -0.63 0.55
C ALA A 55 2.48 0.62 0.47
N GLN A 56 3.00 1.74 -0.07
CA GLN A 56 2.20 2.95 -0.25
C GLN A 56 1.01 2.78 -1.20
N LEU A 57 1.19 2.03 -2.30
CA LEU A 57 0.11 1.82 -3.27
C LEU A 57 -1.05 1.03 -2.66
N LEU A 58 -0.77 0.08 -1.77
CA LEU A 58 -1.81 -0.69 -1.07
C LEU A 58 -2.67 0.19 -0.15
N GLY A 59 -2.13 1.28 0.40
CA GLY A 59 -2.89 2.25 1.19
C GLY A 59 -3.77 3.20 0.40
N ARG A 60 -3.65 3.22 -0.94
CA ARG A 60 -4.35 4.17 -1.82
C ARG A 60 -5.50 3.55 -2.61
N VAL A 61 -5.73 2.24 -2.45
CA VAL A 61 -6.76 1.51 -3.19
C VAL A 61 -7.79 0.94 -2.24
N THR A 62 -9.05 0.98 -2.63
CA THR A 62 -10.10 0.27 -1.90
C THR A 62 -9.90 -1.24 -2.05
N LEU A 63 -9.59 -1.90 -0.93
CA LEU A 63 -9.38 -3.34 -0.85
C LEU A 63 -10.66 -4.07 -0.46
N LYS A 64 -10.90 -5.24 -1.05
CA LYS A 64 -11.87 -6.21 -0.51
C LYS A 64 -11.34 -6.79 0.80
N THR A 65 -12.21 -7.36 1.62
CA THR A 65 -11.84 -7.95 2.93
C THR A 65 -10.65 -8.91 2.83
N ASN A 66 -10.67 -9.86 1.90
CA ASN A 66 -9.58 -10.82 1.72
C ASN A 66 -8.26 -10.16 1.28
N GLN A 67 -8.33 -9.16 0.40
CA GLN A 67 -7.16 -8.39 -0.06
C GLN A 67 -6.59 -7.52 1.06
N ARG A 68 -7.46 -6.98 1.91
CA ARG A 68 -7.07 -6.21 3.11
C ARG A 68 -6.35 -7.10 4.11
N ASP A 69 -6.86 -8.29 4.39
CA ASP A 69 -6.20 -9.25 5.29
C ASP A 69 -4.80 -9.62 4.80
N GLU A 70 -4.66 -9.85 3.49
CA GLU A 70 -3.37 -10.14 2.87
C GLU A 70 -2.41 -8.94 2.93
N ALA A 71 -2.90 -7.74 2.61
CA ALA A 71 -2.12 -6.50 2.72
C ALA A 71 -1.63 -6.30 4.15
N VAL A 72 -2.51 -6.42 5.15
CA VAL A 72 -2.16 -6.27 6.57
C VAL A 72 -1.11 -7.28 6.98
N LYS A 73 -1.23 -8.54 6.56
CA LYS A 73 -0.22 -9.57 6.85
C LYS A 73 1.16 -9.20 6.30
N VAL A 74 1.24 -8.75 5.05
CA VAL A 74 2.50 -8.33 4.43
C VAL A 74 3.09 -7.10 5.13
N LEU A 75 2.26 -6.09 5.39
CA LEU A 75 2.70 -4.83 6.02
C LEU A 75 3.17 -5.05 7.47
N LEU A 76 2.54 -5.95 8.22
CA LEU A 76 3.02 -6.35 9.54
C LEU A 76 4.39 -7.04 9.48
N ALA A 77 4.62 -7.89 8.47
CA ALA A 77 5.94 -8.49 8.26
C ALA A 77 7.01 -7.43 7.93
N TYR A 78 6.64 -6.40 7.17
CA TYR A 78 7.53 -5.28 6.83
C TYR A 78 7.95 -4.43 8.05
N LEU A 79 7.25 -4.53 9.19
CA LEU A 79 7.68 -3.85 10.42
C LEU A 79 9.02 -4.39 10.96
N SER A 80 9.42 -5.60 10.55
CA SER A 80 10.72 -6.18 10.85
C SER A 80 11.75 -6.01 9.72
N ASP A 81 11.45 -5.21 8.69
CA ASP A 81 12.38 -4.98 7.58
C ASP A 81 13.67 -4.26 8.03
N ASN A 82 14.79 -4.56 7.39
CA ASN A 82 16.06 -3.86 7.63
C ASN A 82 16.01 -2.39 7.21
N SER A 83 15.13 -2.05 6.27
CA SER A 83 14.97 -0.71 5.71
C SER A 83 13.98 0.13 6.51
N ASN A 84 14.45 1.28 7.04
CA ASN A 84 13.58 2.21 7.77
C ASN A 84 12.47 2.79 6.90
N ILE A 85 12.72 3.06 5.62
CA ILE A 85 11.69 3.59 4.71
C ILE A 85 10.58 2.57 4.44
N VAL A 86 10.91 1.28 4.35
CA VAL A 86 9.92 0.19 4.21
C VAL A 86 9.06 0.14 5.48
N LYS A 87 9.68 0.16 6.66
CA LYS A 87 8.97 0.19 7.95
C LYS A 87 8.04 1.40 8.07
N THR A 88 8.51 2.60 7.73
CA THR A 88 7.71 3.83 7.78
C THR A 88 6.47 3.73 6.91
N PHE A 89 6.60 3.35 5.64
CA PHE A 89 5.46 3.25 4.75
C PHE A 89 4.54 2.09 5.09
N ALA A 90 5.07 0.99 5.64
CA ALA A 90 4.24 -0.09 6.17
C ALA A 90 3.36 0.38 7.33
N MET A 91 3.93 1.10 8.30
CA MET A 91 3.17 1.68 9.41
C MET A 91 2.12 2.68 8.95
N GLN A 92 2.48 3.60 8.05
CA GLN A 92 1.53 4.56 7.50
C GLN A 92 0.35 3.85 6.84
N THR A 93 0.63 2.87 5.98
CA THR A 93 -0.40 2.11 5.28
C THR A 93 -1.30 1.32 6.23
N LEU A 94 -0.74 0.73 7.30
CA LEU A 94 -1.53 0.04 8.33
C LEU A 94 -2.49 1.00 9.04
N VAL A 95 -2.06 2.23 9.34
CA VAL A 95 -2.91 3.27 9.93
C VAL A 95 -4.01 3.68 8.96
N ASP A 96 -3.69 3.90 7.70
CA ASP A 96 -4.66 4.28 6.66
C ASP A 96 -5.73 3.19 6.49
N LEU A 97 -5.33 1.92 6.42
CA LEU A 97 -6.26 0.79 6.32
C LEU A 97 -7.16 0.64 7.55
N ALA A 98 -6.65 0.96 8.74
CA ALA A 98 -7.42 0.93 9.99
C ALA A 98 -8.42 2.10 10.05
N ALA A 99 -8.06 3.27 9.54
CA ALA A 99 -8.97 4.41 9.44
C ALA A 99 -10.12 4.12 8.46
N ASP A 100 -9.86 3.36 7.39
CA ASP A 100 -10.84 2.90 6.39
C ASP A 100 -11.63 1.65 6.82
N ASP A 101 -11.50 1.20 8.07
CA ASP A 101 -12.32 0.12 8.61
C ASP A 101 -13.62 0.70 9.19
N GLU A 102 -14.75 0.39 8.55
CA GLU A 102 -16.09 0.79 9.00
C GLU A 102 -16.37 0.39 10.46
N ASN A 103 -15.77 -0.70 10.96
CA ASN A 103 -15.89 -1.09 12.38
C ASN A 103 -15.12 -0.18 13.33
N LEU A 104 -14.03 0.45 12.89
CA LEU A 104 -13.28 1.43 13.68
C LEU A 104 -13.89 2.82 13.54
N GLN A 105 -14.42 3.17 12.37
CA GLN A 105 -15.17 4.42 12.16
C GLN A 105 -16.46 4.46 13.00
N SER A 106 -17.22 3.36 13.04
CA SER A 106 -18.43 3.27 13.87
C SER A 106 -18.14 3.35 15.38
N LYS A 107 -17.00 2.84 15.85
CA LYS A 107 -16.56 2.92 17.25
C LYS A 107 -15.96 4.28 17.65
N SER A 108 -15.48 5.07 16.69
CA SER A 108 -14.93 6.42 16.92
C SER A 108 -15.97 7.54 16.76
N ALA A 109 -17.21 7.20 16.39
CA ALA A 109 -18.25 8.13 15.93
C ALA A 109 -18.83 9.16 16.94
N PRO A 110 -18.53 9.20 18.26
CA PRO A 110 -18.95 10.36 19.06
C PRO A 110 -17.82 11.28 19.56
N ALA A 111 -16.56 11.13 19.14
CA ALA A 111 -15.48 12.00 19.67
C ALA A 111 -15.05 13.18 18.78
N TYR A 112 -15.36 13.17 17.47
CA TYR A 112 -14.75 14.12 16.50
C TYR A 112 -15.73 15.03 15.74
N ARG A 113 -17.04 15.01 16.04
CA ARG A 113 -18.06 15.80 15.31
C ARG A 113 -18.40 17.17 15.92
N THR A 114 -17.56 17.70 16.80
CA THR A 114 -17.66 19.08 17.29
C THR A 114 -16.30 19.75 17.19
N SER A 115 -16.01 20.36 16.03
CA SER A 115 -15.30 21.65 15.86
C SER A 115 -14.81 21.83 14.41
N ARG A 116 -15.70 22.33 13.54
CA ARG A 116 -15.52 23.38 12.51
C ARG A 116 -16.43 23.15 11.31
#